data_AF-A0A3G8Y556-F1
#
_entry.id   AF-A0A3G8Y556-F1
#
_cell.length_a   1.000
_cell.length_b   1.000
_cell.length_c   1.000
_cell.angle_alpha   90.00
_cell.angle_beta   90.00
_cell.angle_gamma   90.00
#
_symmetry.space_group_name_H-M   'P 1'
#
loop_
_entity.id
_entity.type
_entity.pdbx_description
1 polymer ?
#
loop_
_entity_poly.entity_id
_entity_poly.type
_entity_poly.pdbx_seq_one_letter_code
_entity_poly.pdbx_strand_id
1 'polypeptide(L)'
;MQISNEKTIFTNCQKSRPLTNYNQNITKSVAMLKLAHWFKDVEESGFKSFTTLKNTITNHYNDILNYFEIRSTNASAESFNAKIKNFRLQLRGVKDKAFFLFRLSQIFA
;
A
#
# COMPACT_ATOMS: atom_id res chain seq x y z
N MET A 1 -18.61 25.58 -17.35
CA MET A 1 -18.16 24.47 -18.23
C MET A 1 -16.77 23.90 -17.88
N GLN A 2 -16.01 24.46 -16.92
CA GLN A 2 -14.66 23.96 -16.58
C GLN A 2 -14.60 22.90 -15.45
N ILE A 3 -15.60 22.86 -14.56
CA ILE A 3 -15.58 21.99 -13.35
C ILE A 3 -15.83 20.50 -13.68
N SER A 4 -16.56 20.20 -14.77
CA SER A 4 -16.85 18.80 -15.17
C SER A 4 -15.65 18.07 -15.76
N ASN A 5 -14.70 18.79 -16.40
CA ASN A 5 -13.48 18.18 -16.95
C ASN A 5 -12.48 17.83 -15.84
N GLU A 6 -12.29 18.69 -14.83
CA GLU A 6 -11.38 18.39 -13.71
C GLU A 6 -11.83 17.19 -12.89
N LYS A 7 -13.13 17.08 -12.56
CA LYS A 7 -13.65 15.89 -11.86
C LYS A 7 -13.48 14.61 -12.68
N THR A 8 -13.60 14.69 -14.00
CA THR A 8 -13.42 13.55 -14.90
C THR A 8 -11.95 13.13 -15.02
N ILE A 9 -11.02 14.09 -15.08
CA ILE A 9 -9.57 13.80 -15.12
C ILE A 9 -9.10 13.26 -13.76
N PHE A 10 -9.59 13.82 -12.66
CA PHE A 10 -9.26 13.35 -11.31
C PHE A 10 -9.78 11.93 -11.06
N THR A 11 -11.01 11.62 -11.49
CA THR A 11 -11.56 10.26 -11.39
C THR A 11 -10.88 9.28 -12.35
N ASN A 12 -10.44 9.71 -13.53
CA ASN A 12 -9.64 8.88 -14.43
C ASN A 12 -8.25 8.58 -13.85
N CYS A 13 -7.54 9.57 -13.29
CA CYS A 13 -6.26 9.36 -12.59
C CYS A 13 -6.38 8.48 -11.33
N GLN A 14 -7.54 8.52 -10.65
CA GLN A 14 -7.85 7.59 -9.56
C GLN A 14 -8.20 6.18 -10.03
N LYS A 15 -8.92 6.04 -11.15
CA LYS A 15 -9.27 4.74 -11.75
C LYS A 15 -8.06 4.07 -12.41
N SER A 16 -7.13 4.84 -12.97
CA SER A 16 -5.87 4.36 -13.54
C SER A 16 -4.78 4.13 -12.49
N ARG A 17 -5.10 4.26 -11.19
CA ARG A 17 -4.17 4.02 -10.08
C ARG A 17 -3.45 2.68 -10.33
N PRO A 18 -2.11 2.65 -10.31
CA PRO A 18 -1.30 1.58 -10.93
C PRO A 18 -1.49 0.20 -10.29
N LEU A 19 -2.23 0.13 -9.19
CA LEU A 19 -2.24 -0.95 -8.24
C LEU A 19 -3.66 -1.45 -7.88
N THR A 20 -4.70 -1.13 -8.65
CA THR A 20 -6.08 -1.52 -8.29
C THR A 20 -6.33 -3.04 -8.24
N ASN A 21 -5.45 -3.86 -8.84
CA ASN A 21 -5.54 -5.33 -8.83
C ASN A 21 -4.22 -6.00 -8.43
N TYR A 22 -3.84 -5.94 -7.15
CA TYR A 22 -2.69 -6.68 -6.60
C TYR A 22 -2.83 -8.22 -6.69
N ASN A 23 -4.06 -8.71 -6.81
CA ASN A 23 -4.41 -10.12 -6.68
C ASN A 23 -4.37 -10.91 -8.01
N GLN A 24 -4.04 -10.24 -9.12
CA GLN A 24 -3.84 -10.90 -10.41
C GLN A 24 -2.38 -11.30 -10.59
N ASN A 25 -2.10 -12.34 -11.38
CA ASN A 25 -0.74 -12.80 -11.74
C ASN A 25 -0.06 -11.80 -12.70
N ILE A 26 0.16 -10.58 -12.22
CA ILE A 26 0.88 -9.51 -12.91
C ILE A 26 2.38 -9.74 -12.68
N THR A 27 3.14 -9.81 -13.76
CA THR A 27 4.60 -9.87 -13.72
C THR A 27 5.20 -8.48 -13.47
N LYS A 28 6.42 -8.43 -12.91
CA LYS A 28 7.14 -7.18 -12.62
C LYS A 28 7.21 -6.24 -13.84
N SER A 29 7.43 -6.77 -15.04
CA SER A 29 7.46 -5.99 -16.29
C SER A 29 6.12 -5.32 -16.62
N VAL A 30 5.00 -6.01 -16.43
CA VAL A 30 3.66 -5.45 -16.67
C VAL A 30 3.32 -4.40 -15.62
N ALA A 31 3.74 -4.59 -14.37
CA ALA A 31 3.60 -3.59 -13.31
C ALA A 31 4.42 -2.32 -13.61
N MET A 32 5.67 -2.46 -14.08
CA MET A 32 6.51 -1.34 -14.53
C MET A 32 5.83 -0.53 -15.64
N LEU A 33 5.28 -1.22 -16.64
CA LEU A 33 4.59 -0.57 -17.76
C LEU A 33 3.36 0.21 -17.28
N LYS A 34 2.54 -0.37 -16.41
CA LYS A 34 1.36 0.30 -15.83
C LYS A 34 1.74 1.51 -14.98
N LEU A 35 2.82 1.42 -14.20
CA LEU A 35 3.36 2.56 -13.45
C LEU A 35 3.81 3.68 -14.39
N ALA A 36 4.51 3.36 -15.48
CA ALA A 36 4.96 4.34 -16.46
C ALA A 36 3.78 5.06 -17.13
N HIS A 37 2.73 4.32 -17.53
CA HIS A 37 1.51 4.93 -18.06
C HIS A 37 0.83 5.84 -17.04
N TRP A 38 0.74 5.43 -15.78
CA TRP A 38 0.15 6.26 -14.73
C TRP A 38 0.95 7.54 -14.46
N PHE A 39 2.29 7.48 -14.47
CA PHE A 39 3.12 8.69 -14.33
C PHE A 39 2.85 9.68 -15.47
N LYS A 40 2.70 9.18 -16.70
CA LYS A 40 2.33 10.01 -17.85
C LYS A 40 0.95 10.66 -17.66
N ASP A 41 -0.07 9.90 -17.27
CA ASP A 41 -1.42 10.42 -17.01
C ASP A 41 -1.40 11.51 -15.92
N VAL A 42 -0.61 11.30 -14.86
CA VAL A 42 -0.48 12.26 -13.76
C VAL A 42 0.22 13.55 -14.21
N GLU A 43 1.26 13.45 -15.03
CA GLU A 43 1.95 14.62 -15.58
C GLU A 43 1.05 15.40 -16.54
N GLU A 44 0.32 14.70 -17.42
CA GLU A 44 -0.66 15.30 -18.33
C GLU A 44 -1.84 15.93 -17.59
N SER A 45 -2.20 15.43 -16.40
CA SER A 45 -3.27 15.99 -15.58
C SER A 45 -2.94 17.34 -14.94
N GLY A 46 -1.65 17.67 -14.79
CA GLY A 46 -1.19 18.96 -14.23
C GLY A 46 -1.56 19.22 -12.75
N PHE A 47 -2.15 18.26 -12.04
CA PHE A 47 -2.60 18.47 -10.66
C PHE A 47 -1.44 18.40 -9.66
N LYS A 48 -1.22 19.51 -8.92
CA LYS A 48 -0.24 19.56 -7.81
C LYS A 48 -0.51 18.55 -6.69
N SER A 49 -1.76 18.13 -6.51
CA SER A 49 -2.14 17.16 -5.47
C SER A 49 -1.54 15.76 -5.70
N PHE A 50 -1.20 15.41 -6.94
CA PHE A 50 -0.52 14.15 -7.26
C PHE A 50 1.00 14.23 -7.15
N THR A 51 1.60 15.42 -7.03
CA THR A 51 3.07 15.58 -6.89
C THR A 51 3.61 14.85 -5.67
N THR A 52 2.95 14.96 -4.52
CA THR A 52 3.34 14.23 -3.31
C THR A 52 3.26 12.71 -3.51
N LEU A 53 2.19 12.23 -4.15
CA LEU A 53 2.01 10.81 -4.42
C LEU A 53 3.06 10.27 -5.41
N LYS A 54 3.33 11.02 -6.49
CA LYS A 54 4.39 10.75 -7.46
C LYS A 54 5.74 10.59 -6.74
N ASN A 55 6.12 11.56 -5.91
CA ASN A 55 7.37 11.51 -5.17
C ASN A 55 7.48 10.29 -4.25
N THR A 56 6.40 9.94 -3.52
CA THR A 56 6.38 8.76 -2.67
C THR A 56 6.55 7.47 -3.48
N ILE A 57 5.86 7.33 -4.61
CA ILE A 57 5.96 6.14 -5.47
C ILE A 57 7.36 6.05 -6.10
N THR A 58 7.95 7.17 -6.52
CA THR A 58 9.32 7.21 -7.04
C THR A 58 10.34 6.79 -5.97
N ASN A 59 10.21 7.29 -4.74
CA ASN A 59 11.11 6.95 -3.65
C ASN A 59 11.08 5.46 -3.27
N HIS A 60 9.90 4.84 -3.38
CA HIS A 60 9.69 3.42 -3.06
C HIS A 60 9.55 2.53 -4.31
N TYR A 61 10.01 3.00 -5.47
CA TYR A 61 9.75 2.34 -6.75
C TYR A 61 10.26 0.89 -6.78
N ASN A 62 11.48 0.66 -6.29
CA ASN A 62 12.08 -0.67 -6.23
C ASN A 62 11.34 -1.62 -5.28
N ASP A 63 10.92 -1.12 -4.12
CA ASP A 63 10.16 -1.90 -3.13
C ASP A 63 8.79 -2.32 -3.69
N ILE A 64 8.12 -1.38 -4.38
CA ILE A 64 6.84 -1.62 -5.06
C ILE A 64 7.02 -2.64 -6.19
N LEU A 65 8.10 -2.59 -6.94
CA LEU A 65 8.36 -3.58 -8.00
C LEU A 65 8.72 -4.96 -7.46
N ASN A 66 9.47 -5.03 -6.37
CA ASN A 66 9.82 -6.29 -5.72
C ASN A 66 8.59 -7.04 -5.18
N TYR A 67 7.51 -6.34 -4.84
CA TYR A 67 6.21 -6.95 -4.53
C TYR A 67 5.73 -7.88 -5.65
N PHE A 68 5.90 -7.51 -6.92
CA PHE A 68 5.41 -8.31 -8.06
C PHE A 68 6.30 -9.51 -8.40
N GLU A 69 7.50 -9.59 -7.82
CA GLU A 69 8.46 -10.66 -8.04
C GLU A 69 8.46 -11.66 -6.88
N ILE A 70 8.53 -11.17 -5.63
CA ILE A 70 8.64 -12.01 -4.43
C ILE A 70 7.25 -12.26 -3.80
N ARG A 71 6.25 -11.41 -4.09
CA ARG A 71 4.92 -11.40 -3.46
C ARG A 71 4.90 -11.39 -1.94
N SER A 72 6.03 -11.08 -1.30
CA SER A 72 6.07 -10.85 0.15
C SER A 72 5.35 -9.53 0.44
N THR A 73 4.19 -9.63 1.07
CA THR A 73 3.39 -8.48 1.46
C THR A 73 3.59 -8.24 2.96
N ASN A 74 3.83 -6.98 3.35
CA ASN A 74 3.89 -6.62 4.77
C ASN A 74 2.53 -6.76 5.46
N ALA A 75 1.44 -7.05 4.73
CA ALA A 75 0.08 -7.14 5.26
C ALA A 75 -0.05 -8.17 6.41
N SER A 76 0.61 -9.33 6.30
CA SER A 76 0.63 -10.32 7.38
C SER A 76 1.35 -9.80 8.63
N ALA A 77 2.47 -9.09 8.45
CA ALA A 77 3.20 -8.48 9.56
C ALA A 77 2.48 -7.24 10.15
N GLU A 78 1.82 -6.43 9.32
CA GLU A 78 0.99 -5.29 9.73
C GLU A 78 -0.24 -5.73 10.51
N SER A 79 -0.94 -6.76 10.03
CA SER A 79 -2.07 -7.35 10.75
C SER A 79 -1.64 -8.02 12.05
N PHE A 80 -0.47 -8.68 12.08
CA PHE A 80 0.12 -9.20 13.30
C PHE A 80 0.49 -8.07 14.28
N ASN A 81 1.11 -6.99 13.82
CA ASN A 81 1.43 -5.82 14.63
C ASN A 81 0.16 -5.16 15.20
N ALA A 82 -0.91 -5.07 14.41
CA ALA A 82 -2.20 -4.56 14.87
C ALA A 82 -2.82 -5.46 15.95
N LYS A 83 -2.76 -6.79 15.76
CA LYS A 83 -3.22 -7.79 16.73
C LYS A 83 -2.43 -7.73 18.03
N ILE A 84 -1.10 -7.63 17.98
CA ILE A 84 -0.24 -7.42 19.16
C ILE A 84 -0.60 -6.11 19.87
N LYS A 85 -0.80 -5.01 19.12
CA LYS A 85 -1.15 -3.71 19.69
C LYS A 85 -2.49 -3.78 20.43
N ASN A 86 -3.50 -4.41 19.84
CA ASN A 86 -4.80 -4.63 20.47
C ASN A 86 -4.69 -5.50 21.74
N PHE A 87 -3.91 -6.57 21.68
CA PHE A 87 -3.65 -7.43 22.83
C PHE A 87 -2.96 -6.69 23.99
N ARG A 88 -1.97 -5.84 23.67
CA ARG A 88 -1.30 -4.98 24.66
C ARG A 88 -2.26 -3.97 25.31
N LEU A 89 -3.21 -3.42 24.54
CA LEU A 89 -4.23 -2.49 25.05
C LEU A 89 -5.16 -3.18 26.07
N GLN A 90 -5.57 -4.43 25.80
CA GLN A 90 -6.42 -5.19 26.72
C GLN A 90 -5.72 -5.51 28.06
N LEU A 91 -4.40 -5.66 28.06
CA LEU A 91 -3.65 -6.07 29.24
C LEU A 91 -3.24 -4.92 30.18
N ARG A 92 -3.58 -3.65 29.88
CA ARG A 92 -3.20 -2.45 30.68
C ARG A 92 -1.69 -2.40 31.04
N GLY A 93 -0.85 -2.99 30.20
CA GLY A 93 0.60 -3.08 30.41
C GLY A 93 1.11 -4.52 30.49
N VAL A 94 2.39 -4.72 30.13
CA VAL A 94 3.06 -6.02 30.20
C VAL A 94 4.09 -5.96 31.32
N LYS A 95 3.74 -6.47 32.50
CA LYS A 95 4.68 -6.59 33.62
C LYS A 95 5.57 -7.83 33.48
N ASP A 96 5.00 -8.92 32.96
CA ASP A 96 5.69 -10.20 32.75
C ASP A 96 5.77 -10.53 31.26
N LYS A 97 7.00 -10.50 30.72
CA LYS A 97 7.28 -10.78 29.31
C LYS A 97 7.09 -12.26 28.96
N ALA A 98 7.38 -13.18 29.88
CA ALA A 98 7.24 -14.61 29.64
C ALA A 98 5.75 -14.98 29.56
N PHE A 99 4.93 -14.48 30.49
CA PHE A 99 3.49 -14.69 30.45
C PHE A 99 2.84 -14.06 29.21
N PHE A 100 3.31 -12.88 28.79
CA PHE A 100 2.83 -12.23 27.58
C PHE A 100 3.13 -13.03 26.31
N LEU A 101 4.36 -13.55 26.17
CA LEU A 101 4.74 -14.40 25.04
C LEU A 101 3.97 -15.73 25.02
N PHE A 102 3.75 -16.34 26.19
CA PHE A 102 2.91 -17.54 26.34
C PHE A 102 1.46 -17.30 25.91
N ARG A 103 0.87 -16.15 26.28
CA ARG A 103 -0.49 -15.81 25.85
C ARG A 103 -0.57 -15.45 24.37
N LEU A 104 0.45 -14.80 23.83
CA LEU A 104 0.56 -14.56 22.40
C LEU A 104 0.61 -15.87 21.61
N SER A 105 1.44 -16.84 22.03
CA SER A 105 1.54 -18.12 21.34
C SER A 105 0.23 -18.90 21.35
N GLN A 106 -0.60 -18.79 22.40
CA GLN A 106 -1.90 -19.48 22.41
C GLN A 106 -2.97 -18.87 21.50
N ILE A 107 -2.87 -17.59 21.14
CA ILE A 107 -3.86 -16.90 20.29
C ILE A 107 -3.51 -17.05 18.80
N PHE A 108 -2.23 -17.28 18.50
CA PHE A 108 -1.68 -17.29 17.14
C PHE A 108 -1.03 -18.63 16.73
N ALA A 109 -1.22 -19.70 17.53
CA ALA A 109 -0.88 -21.08 17.18
C ALA A 109 -1.98 -21.74 16.35
#